data_AF-A0A180ELF6-F1
#
_entry.id   AF-A0A180ELF6-F1
#
_cell.length_a   1.000
_cell.length_b   1.000
_cell.length_c   1.000
_cell.angle_alpha   90.00
_cell.angle_beta   90.00
_cell.angle_gamma   90.00
#
_symmetry.space_group_name_H-M   'P 1'
#
loop_
_entity.id
_entity.type
_entity.pdbx_description
1 polymer ?
#
loop_
_entity_poly.entity_id
_entity_poly.type
_entity_poly.pdbx_seq_one_letter_code
_entity_poly.pdbx_strand_id
1 'polypeptide(L)'
;MKQGYWLFLLLLISYTSSLTAQEVDRELLISFDRTKLNLVQVPHRITEIISLGDDFAPLGVGYRGLDYTPYLLFLREGRNWSFNDLLSRTIQNQQAPEAVLRITGLTANQQIGFSAVRIKVELEAELLIPQPDGDYLAYGPVRHVQMQTGGGVIRKGAPREIAELLKVVVTELSAIATAEEGGTHLAKSELTSVRSTYPISEIRASDLPNGIFHTYMDFRAGAVDTTHDIQMRHQKTIYTDDQEQGFGKLDFDRPETLDKSEFRGIWGVQYEGQTAINLIDGNFYNLRQMEDGRFYTMIPPNFLTSRYEGSGSVAAMSGAFGLLGGLTAAAFNQIREKSEITWFDYDLASGQLISENSAREAAGGKSSLYVASSHFSKTKLKLNVERENGEMVPISPDGMIEVGDLQSFRFQIGDGKIITEAVPPAEVNETVRFARILVKGNGSYRIDWLGGESAEAEVDKLR
;
A
#
# COMPACT_ATOMS: atom_id res chain seq x y z
N MET A 1 50.79 27.89 -13.18
CA MET A 1 49.38 27.70 -13.56
C MET A 1 48.91 26.25 -13.64
N LYS A 2 49.73 25.25 -13.98
CA LYS A 2 49.23 23.85 -14.16
C LYS A 2 48.92 23.09 -12.86
N GLN A 3 49.55 23.41 -11.72
CA GLN A 3 49.32 22.69 -10.45
C GLN A 3 48.04 23.10 -9.71
N GLY A 4 47.59 24.35 -9.84
CA GLY A 4 46.33 24.81 -9.22
C GLY A 4 45.08 24.17 -9.82
N TYR A 5 45.14 23.78 -11.10
CA TYR A 5 44.03 23.15 -11.81
C TYR A 5 43.74 21.73 -11.30
N TRP A 6 44.78 20.97 -10.97
CA TRP A 6 44.65 19.61 -10.40
C TRP A 6 44.11 19.63 -8.97
N LEU A 7 44.54 20.60 -8.15
CA LEU A 7 44.02 20.78 -6.80
C LEU A 7 42.55 21.22 -6.81
N PHE A 8 42.15 22.09 -7.75
CA PHE A 8 40.76 22.49 -7.94
C PHE A 8 39.88 21.32 -8.43
N LEU A 9 40.38 20.50 -9.38
CA LEU A 9 39.70 19.29 -9.85
C LEU A 9 39.57 18.23 -8.77
N LEU A 10 40.59 18.00 -7.94
CA LEU A 10 40.51 17.06 -6.81
C LEU A 10 39.55 17.53 -5.72
N LEU A 11 39.52 18.84 -5.43
CA LEU A 11 38.51 19.44 -4.56
C LEU A 11 37.10 19.28 -5.16
N LEU A 12 36.94 19.53 -6.46
CA LEU A 12 35.66 19.35 -7.14
C LEU A 12 35.23 17.89 -7.12
N ILE A 13 36.11 16.94 -7.45
CA ILE A 13 35.79 15.50 -7.46
C ILE A 13 35.41 15.03 -6.05
N SER A 14 36.06 15.53 -5.00
CA SER A 14 35.71 15.18 -3.61
C SER A 14 34.37 15.80 -3.18
N TYR A 15 34.07 17.02 -3.65
CA TYR A 15 32.79 17.69 -3.42
C TYR A 15 31.65 17.04 -4.23
N THR A 16 31.89 16.67 -5.48
CA THR A 16 30.88 16.09 -6.36
C THR A 16 30.63 14.62 -6.04
N SER A 17 31.64 13.84 -5.69
CA SER A 17 31.45 12.43 -5.30
C SER A 17 30.67 12.29 -3.98
N SER A 18 30.83 13.24 -3.05
CA SER A 18 29.97 13.31 -1.85
C SER A 18 28.56 13.87 -2.12
N LEU A 19 28.35 14.51 -3.27
CA LEU A 19 27.04 14.98 -3.74
C LEU A 19 26.29 13.95 -4.61
N THR A 20 26.98 13.08 -5.34
CA THR A 20 26.37 12.16 -6.32
C THR A 20 26.41 10.68 -5.95
N ALA A 21 27.05 10.29 -4.84
CA ALA A 21 27.14 8.88 -4.43
C ALA A 21 26.74 8.69 -2.96
N GLN A 22 25.45 8.86 -2.68
CA GLN A 22 24.80 7.99 -1.71
C GLN A 22 23.90 7.09 -2.53
N GLU A 23 24.29 5.82 -2.69
CA GLU A 23 23.29 4.77 -2.90
C GLU A 23 22.32 4.92 -1.74
N VAL A 24 21.19 5.56 -1.99
CA VAL A 24 20.12 5.67 -1.02
C VAL A 24 19.46 4.31 -1.06
N ASP A 25 19.53 3.57 0.05
CA ASP A 25 18.75 2.36 0.22
C ASP A 25 17.30 2.66 -0.21
N ARG A 26 16.76 1.86 -1.13
CA ARG A 26 15.38 2.02 -1.61
C ARG A 26 14.34 1.89 -0.50
N GLU A 27 14.78 1.42 0.67
CA GLU A 27 13.99 1.16 1.86
C GLU A 27 14.72 1.75 3.08
N LEU A 28 13.97 2.42 3.95
CA LEU A 28 14.45 2.90 5.24
C LEU A 28 13.66 2.22 6.35
N LEU A 29 14.38 1.47 7.17
CA LEU A 29 13.82 0.83 8.36
C LEU A 29 13.79 1.80 9.55
N ILE A 30 12.58 2.09 10.01
CA ILE A 30 12.24 2.86 11.19
C ILE A 30 12.31 1.93 12.40
N SER A 31 13.01 2.35 13.45
CA SER A 31 13.08 1.64 14.72
C SER A 31 12.80 2.58 15.88
N PHE A 32 12.07 2.06 16.88
CA PHE A 32 11.76 2.74 18.13
C PHE A 32 12.80 2.52 19.24
N ASP A 33 13.96 1.90 18.97
CA ASP A 33 14.95 1.50 20.00
C ASP A 33 15.43 2.63 20.92
N ARG A 34 15.34 3.88 20.45
CA ARG A 34 15.75 5.08 21.21
C ARG A 34 14.57 5.98 21.55
N THR A 35 13.35 5.53 21.31
CA THR A 35 12.13 6.26 21.55
C THR A 35 11.49 5.73 22.83
N LYS A 36 10.96 6.63 23.65
CA LYS A 36 10.19 6.28 24.84
C LYS A 36 8.86 7.00 24.78
N LEU A 37 7.81 6.26 25.08
CA LEU A 37 6.47 6.78 25.23
C LEU A 37 6.15 6.91 26.73
N ASN A 38 5.60 8.05 27.15
CA ASN A 38 5.21 8.27 28.55
C ASN A 38 3.71 8.54 28.60
N LEU A 39 2.97 7.57 29.16
CA LEU A 39 1.53 7.58 29.33
C LEU A 39 1.13 7.57 30.82
N VAL A 40 2.01 7.99 31.73
CA VAL A 40 1.71 8.01 33.19
C VAL A 40 0.44 8.80 33.53
N GLN A 41 0.14 9.84 32.75
CA GLN A 41 -1.03 10.70 32.95
C GLN A 41 -2.28 10.22 32.19
N VAL A 42 -2.17 9.13 31.42
CA VAL A 42 -3.31 8.59 30.67
C VAL A 42 -4.19 7.76 31.62
N PRO A 43 -5.52 7.96 31.63
CA PRO A 43 -6.43 7.24 32.52
C PRO A 43 -6.48 5.72 32.31
N HIS A 44 -6.06 5.22 31.15
CA HIS A 44 -6.04 3.80 30.79
C HIS A 44 -4.60 3.29 30.63
N ARG A 45 -4.39 2.02 30.97
CA ARG A 45 -3.16 1.27 30.71
C ARG A 45 -3.31 0.55 29.38
N ILE A 46 -2.51 0.95 28.40
CA ILE A 46 -2.47 0.27 27.09
C ILE A 46 -1.69 -1.04 27.26
N THR A 47 -2.36 -2.17 27.12
CA THR A 47 -1.79 -3.52 27.26
C THR A 47 -1.29 -4.08 25.93
N GLU A 48 -1.86 -3.63 24.82
CA GLU A 48 -1.53 -4.07 23.47
C GLU A 48 -1.77 -2.94 22.46
N ILE A 49 -0.94 -2.89 21.42
CA ILE A 49 -1.19 -2.06 20.24
C ILE A 49 -1.34 -2.98 19.03
N ILE A 50 -2.50 -2.89 18.37
CA ILE A 50 -2.83 -3.68 17.17
C ILE A 50 -2.91 -2.72 15.99
N SER A 51 -2.06 -2.90 14.98
CA SER A 51 -2.16 -2.21 13.70
C SER A 51 -2.88 -3.10 12.70
N LEU A 52 -3.96 -2.58 12.12
CA LEU A 52 -4.65 -3.24 11.02
C LEU A 52 -3.89 -3.05 9.70
N GLY A 53 -4.11 -3.98 8.77
CA GLY A 53 -3.46 -4.03 7.46
C GLY A 53 -2.26 -4.98 7.41
N ASP A 54 -1.56 -4.98 6.28
CA ASP A 54 -0.33 -5.77 6.11
C ASP A 54 0.77 -5.24 7.04
N ASP A 55 1.31 -6.15 7.86
CA ASP A 55 2.30 -5.86 8.90
C ASP A 55 3.62 -5.34 8.32
N PHE A 56 3.95 -5.72 7.08
CA PHE A 56 5.17 -5.29 6.39
C PHE A 56 4.92 -4.26 5.29
N ALA A 57 3.69 -3.75 5.15
CA ALA A 57 3.42 -2.70 4.18
C ALA A 57 4.14 -1.39 4.55
N PRO A 58 4.68 -0.66 3.55
CA PRO A 58 5.34 0.61 3.79
C PRO A 58 4.41 1.60 4.48
N LEU A 59 4.94 2.35 5.45
CA LEU A 59 4.23 3.46 6.10
C LEU A 59 4.10 4.68 5.17
N GLY A 60 4.98 4.80 4.19
CA GLY A 60 5.00 5.93 3.26
C GLY A 60 6.32 6.05 2.53
N VAL A 61 6.59 7.24 1.98
CA VAL A 61 7.80 7.53 1.21
C VAL A 61 8.59 8.66 1.85
N GLY A 62 9.90 8.50 1.80
CA GLY A 62 10.88 9.54 2.04
C GLY A 62 11.57 10.01 0.77
N TYR A 63 12.05 11.25 0.78
CA TYR A 63 12.91 11.80 -0.26
C TYR A 63 14.18 12.38 0.35
N ARG A 64 15.34 12.12 -0.26
CA ARG A 64 16.64 12.60 0.26
C ARG A 64 17.55 13.15 -0.82
N GLY A 65 18.29 14.21 -0.48
CA GLY A 65 19.36 14.76 -1.32
C GLY A 65 18.88 15.87 -2.26
N LEU A 66 19.81 16.41 -3.06
CA LEU A 66 19.52 17.47 -4.04
C LEU A 66 18.67 16.96 -5.21
N ASP A 67 18.84 15.69 -5.57
CA ASP A 67 18.06 15.01 -6.60
C ASP A 67 16.75 14.42 -6.05
N TYR A 68 16.56 14.51 -4.72
CA TYR A 68 15.42 13.99 -3.98
C TYR A 68 15.06 12.55 -4.37
N THR A 69 16.02 11.65 -4.22
CA THR A 69 15.83 10.23 -4.48
C THR A 69 14.75 9.67 -3.54
N PRO A 70 13.71 9.01 -4.06
CA PRO A 70 12.66 8.40 -3.25
C PRO A 70 13.16 7.12 -2.57
N TYR A 71 12.61 6.83 -1.40
CA TYR A 71 12.77 5.57 -0.68
C TYR A 71 11.52 5.26 0.15
N LEU A 72 11.23 3.98 0.35
CA LEU A 72 10.09 3.51 1.13
C LEU A 72 10.41 3.51 2.63
N LEU A 73 9.40 3.70 3.46
CA LEU A 73 9.52 3.71 4.92
C LEU A 73 8.86 2.48 5.50
N PHE A 74 9.60 1.69 6.28
CA PHE A 74 9.07 0.48 6.92
C PHE A 74 9.33 0.51 8.42
N LEU A 75 8.43 -0.07 9.22
CA LEU A 75 8.76 -0.41 10.60
C LEU A 75 9.63 -1.67 10.62
N ARG A 76 10.73 -1.63 11.37
CA ARG A 76 11.63 -2.78 11.52
C ARG A 76 10.87 -3.94 12.18
N GLU A 77 10.99 -5.15 11.62
CA GLU A 77 10.25 -6.35 12.05
C GLU A 77 8.71 -6.29 11.91
N GLY A 78 8.18 -5.30 11.19
CA GLY A 78 6.72 -5.15 10.99
C GLY A 78 6.04 -4.24 12.03
N ARG A 79 4.80 -3.84 11.72
CA ARG A 79 4.04 -2.82 12.47
C ARG A 79 3.71 -3.27 13.89
N ASN A 80 3.06 -4.41 14.04
CA ASN A 80 2.60 -4.93 15.33
C ASN A 80 3.78 -5.23 16.27
N TRP A 81 4.86 -5.81 15.75
CA TRP A 81 6.07 -6.03 16.55
C TRP A 81 6.67 -4.70 17.01
N SER A 82 6.88 -3.75 16.11
CA SER A 82 7.47 -2.45 16.42
C SER A 82 6.67 -1.67 17.47
N PHE A 83 5.34 -1.67 17.38
CA PHE A 83 4.50 -0.98 18.35
C PHE A 83 4.47 -1.68 19.70
N ASN A 84 4.43 -3.01 19.75
CA ASN A 84 4.49 -3.74 21.01
C ASN A 84 5.88 -3.64 21.66
N ASP A 85 6.96 -3.56 20.89
CA ASP A 85 8.30 -3.28 21.40
C ASP A 85 8.41 -1.84 21.95
N LEU A 86 7.79 -0.84 21.30
CA LEU A 86 7.64 0.50 21.87
C LEU A 86 6.80 0.47 23.17
N LEU A 87 5.70 -0.28 23.20
CA LEU A 87 4.82 -0.41 24.35
C LEU A 87 5.55 -1.02 25.56
N SER A 88 6.39 -2.04 25.34
CA SER A 88 7.19 -2.68 26.39
C SER A 88 8.15 -1.71 27.11
N ARG A 89 8.53 -0.62 26.43
CA ARG A 89 9.43 0.44 26.91
C ARG A 89 8.67 1.68 27.39
N THR A 90 7.34 1.63 27.39
CA THR A 90 6.46 2.74 27.76
C THR A 90 6.30 2.84 29.27
N ILE A 91 6.31 4.06 29.80
CA ILE A 91 6.02 4.32 31.22
C ILE A 91 4.52 4.58 31.36
N GLN A 92 3.80 3.75 32.11
CA GLN A 92 2.34 3.84 32.30
C GLN A 92 1.95 3.65 33.78
N ASN A 93 0.75 4.07 34.15
CA ASN A 93 0.18 3.73 35.45
C ASN A 93 -0.28 2.26 35.48
N GLN A 94 0.36 1.43 36.29
CA GLN A 94 0.04 0.00 36.39
C GLN A 94 -1.32 -0.30 37.04
N GLN A 95 -1.93 0.69 37.71
CA GLN A 95 -3.23 0.57 38.36
C GLN A 95 -4.39 1.10 37.50
N ALA A 96 -4.10 1.68 36.33
CA ALA A 96 -5.13 2.17 35.43
C ALA A 96 -5.89 0.99 34.78
N PRO A 97 -7.19 1.14 34.45
CA PRO A 97 -7.94 0.15 33.70
C PRO A 97 -7.26 -0.21 32.39
N GLU A 98 -7.32 -1.50 32.03
CA GLU A 98 -6.69 -2.00 30.80
C GLU A 98 -7.45 -1.55 29.55
N ALA A 99 -6.71 -1.33 28.48
CA ALA A 99 -7.25 -1.04 27.16
C ALA A 99 -6.31 -1.54 26.07
N VAL A 100 -6.88 -1.82 24.89
CA VAL A 100 -6.14 -2.13 23.67
C VAL A 100 -6.24 -0.92 22.73
N LEU A 101 -5.11 -0.47 22.19
CA LEU A 101 -5.11 0.56 21.16
C LEU A 101 -5.14 -0.13 19.79
N ARG A 102 -6.17 0.14 18.99
CA ARG A 102 -6.28 -0.37 17.62
C ARG A 102 -6.00 0.74 16.62
N ILE A 103 -4.88 0.67 15.91
CA ILE A 103 -4.50 1.58 14.83
C ILE A 103 -5.20 1.13 13.55
N THR A 104 -6.08 1.97 13.03
CA THR A 104 -6.90 1.73 11.83
C THR A 104 -6.37 2.48 10.61
N GLY A 105 -5.38 3.36 10.79
CA GLY A 105 -4.67 4.06 9.73
C GLY A 105 -3.37 4.67 10.24
N LEU A 106 -2.29 4.51 9.49
CA LEU A 106 -1.00 5.13 9.80
C LEU A 106 -0.24 5.41 8.51
N THR A 107 0.15 6.67 8.34
CA THR A 107 1.09 7.06 7.30
C THR A 107 2.22 7.88 7.91
N ALA A 108 3.42 7.68 7.38
CA ALA A 108 4.59 8.47 7.75
C ALA A 108 5.36 8.77 6.48
N ASN A 109 5.53 10.06 6.21
CA ASN A 109 6.22 10.50 5.01
C ASN A 109 7.24 11.58 5.38
N GLN A 110 8.29 11.70 4.58
CA GLN A 110 9.35 12.67 4.84
C GLN A 110 9.97 13.26 3.57
N GLN A 111 10.44 14.49 3.69
CA GLN A 111 11.19 15.19 2.65
C GLN A 111 12.41 15.83 3.30
N ILE A 112 13.60 15.38 2.90
CA ILE A 112 14.87 15.84 3.43
C ILE A 112 15.64 16.56 2.31
N GLY A 113 15.48 17.88 2.27
CA GLY A 113 16.23 18.77 1.38
C GLY A 113 17.50 19.33 2.03
N PHE A 114 18.21 20.18 1.29
CA PHE A 114 19.46 20.80 1.77
C PHE A 114 19.27 21.70 3.00
N SER A 115 18.18 22.48 3.02
CA SER A 115 17.91 23.48 4.07
C SER A 115 16.71 23.15 4.95
N ALA A 116 15.93 22.13 4.59
CA ALA A 116 14.67 21.83 5.27
C ALA A 116 14.40 20.33 5.32
N VAL A 117 13.95 19.89 6.49
CA VAL A 117 13.30 18.60 6.67
C VAL A 117 11.83 18.85 6.95
N ARG A 118 10.97 18.13 6.22
CA ARG A 118 9.53 18.08 6.43
C ARG A 118 9.13 16.66 6.72
N ILE A 119 8.34 16.48 7.76
CA ILE A 119 7.79 15.18 8.16
C ILE A 119 6.29 15.39 8.33
N LYS A 120 5.49 14.48 7.76
CA LYS A 120 4.05 14.37 8.06
C LYS A 120 3.79 12.95 8.51
N VAL A 121 3.24 12.85 9.72
CA VAL A 121 2.73 11.60 10.26
C VAL A 121 1.23 11.79 10.45
N GLU A 122 0.46 10.81 10.00
CA GLU A 122 -0.99 10.79 10.14
C GLU A 122 -1.36 9.48 10.82
N LEU A 123 -2.25 9.55 11.82
CA LEU A 123 -2.64 8.40 12.63
C LEU A 123 -4.16 8.44 12.88
N GLU A 124 -4.83 7.32 12.63
CA GLU A 124 -6.17 7.03 13.12
C GLU A 124 -6.15 5.81 14.02
N ALA A 125 -6.79 5.92 15.18
CA ALA A 125 -6.92 4.80 16.09
C ALA A 125 -8.24 4.82 16.86
N GLU A 126 -8.50 3.69 17.50
CA GLU A 126 -9.61 3.46 18.43
C GLU A 126 -9.06 2.88 19.73
N LEU A 127 -9.77 3.15 20.82
CA LEU A 127 -9.48 2.56 22.12
C LEU A 127 -10.53 1.52 22.45
N LEU A 128 -10.07 0.31 22.74
CA LEU A 128 -10.92 -0.85 23.01
C LEU A 128 -10.82 -1.21 24.49
N ILE A 129 -11.95 -1.11 25.19
CA ILE A 129 -12.05 -1.44 26.61
C ILE A 129 -12.62 -2.84 26.77
N PRO A 130 -11.86 -3.80 27.33
CA PRO A 130 -12.32 -5.18 27.48
C PRO A 130 -13.53 -5.26 28.41
N GLN A 131 -14.49 -6.12 28.05
CA GLN A 131 -15.71 -6.38 28.82
C GLN A 131 -15.66 -7.75 29.51
N PRO A 132 -16.49 -7.99 30.55
CA PRO A 132 -16.48 -9.25 31.30
C PRO A 132 -16.86 -10.50 30.48
N ASP A 133 -17.58 -10.34 29.37
CA ASP A 133 -17.96 -11.39 28.43
C ASP A 133 -16.82 -11.77 27.46
N GLY A 134 -15.74 -11.00 27.44
CA GLY A 134 -14.58 -11.20 26.58
C GLY A 134 -14.61 -10.37 25.28
N ASP A 135 -15.68 -9.60 25.05
CA ASP A 135 -15.78 -8.64 23.94
C ASP A 135 -15.23 -7.27 24.35
N TYR A 136 -15.35 -6.28 23.47
CA TYR A 136 -14.78 -4.94 23.66
C TYR A 136 -15.80 -3.84 23.41
N LEU A 137 -15.66 -2.73 24.15
CA LEU A 137 -16.26 -1.45 23.79
C LEU A 137 -15.22 -0.60 23.07
N ALA A 138 -15.51 -0.26 21.82
CA ALA A 138 -14.68 0.59 20.99
C ALA A 138 -15.09 2.06 21.10
N TYR A 139 -14.12 2.93 21.37
CA TYR A 139 -14.25 4.39 21.39
C TYR A 139 -13.39 4.99 20.27
N GLY A 140 -13.93 5.99 19.56
CA GLY A 140 -13.32 6.60 18.38
C GLY A 140 -14.08 6.26 17.08
N PRO A 141 -13.42 6.37 15.91
CA PRO A 141 -11.99 6.65 15.72
C PRO A 141 -11.60 8.10 16.02
N VAL A 142 -10.37 8.31 16.49
CA VAL A 142 -9.73 9.63 16.60
C VAL A 142 -8.62 9.73 15.55
N ARG A 143 -8.53 10.88 14.88
CA ARG A 143 -7.57 11.17 13.81
C ARG A 143 -6.71 12.34 14.19
N HIS A 144 -5.39 12.20 14.00
CA HIS A 144 -4.46 13.33 14.12
C HIS A 144 -3.44 13.33 13.00
N VAL A 145 -3.05 14.54 12.63
CA VAL A 145 -1.99 14.82 11.66
C VAL A 145 -0.95 15.68 12.34
N GLN A 146 0.30 15.23 12.33
CA GLN A 146 1.43 16.00 12.81
C GLN A 146 2.31 16.36 11.62
N MET A 147 2.45 17.66 11.36
CA MET A 147 3.42 18.20 10.42
C MET A 147 4.57 18.87 11.18
N GLN A 148 5.80 18.50 10.84
CA GLN A 148 6.99 19.15 11.36
C GLN A 148 7.84 19.68 10.22
N THR A 149 8.22 20.95 10.32
CA THR A 149 9.20 21.58 9.43
C THR A 149 10.36 22.09 10.27
N GLY A 150 11.59 21.74 9.91
CA GLY A 150 12.79 22.19 10.63
C GLY A 150 14.03 22.29 9.73
N GLY A 151 15.04 23.01 10.20
CA GLY A 151 16.38 23.03 9.59
C GLY A 151 17.27 21.99 10.26
N GLY A 152 17.90 21.11 9.48
CA GLY A 152 18.88 20.16 10.02
C GLY A 152 19.05 18.87 9.24
N VAL A 153 20.13 18.15 9.55
CA VAL A 153 20.47 16.84 8.98
C VAL A 153 19.73 15.76 9.78
N ILE A 154 18.47 15.47 9.45
CA ILE A 154 17.77 14.34 10.08
C ILE A 154 18.10 13.05 9.32
N ARG A 155 18.60 12.05 10.05
CA ARG A 155 19.05 10.75 9.51
C ARG A 155 18.10 9.57 9.82
N LYS A 156 16.91 9.78 10.38
CA LYS A 156 16.05 8.67 10.84
C LYS A 156 14.56 8.95 10.66
N GLY A 157 13.94 8.17 9.78
CA GLY A 157 12.58 7.60 9.74
C GLY A 157 11.41 8.08 10.62
N ALA A 158 11.42 9.29 11.17
CA ALA A 158 10.36 9.86 12.01
C ALA A 158 9.83 9.02 13.22
N PRO A 159 10.64 8.19 13.93
CA PRO A 159 10.13 7.37 15.03
C PRO A 159 9.68 8.19 16.25
N ARG A 160 10.17 9.43 16.39
CA ARG A 160 9.77 10.30 17.50
C ARG A 160 8.39 10.87 17.26
N GLU A 161 8.15 11.35 16.05
CA GLU A 161 6.93 12.00 15.61
C GLU A 161 5.76 10.99 15.66
N ILE A 162 6.00 9.73 15.25
CA ILE A 162 5.00 8.65 15.41
C ILE A 162 4.65 8.43 16.90
N ALA A 163 5.65 8.37 17.79
CA ALA A 163 5.39 8.15 19.22
C ALA A 163 4.71 9.35 19.90
N GLU A 164 5.05 10.58 19.51
CA GLU A 164 4.38 11.79 19.98
C GLU A 164 2.91 11.79 19.56
N LEU A 165 2.63 11.45 18.29
CA LEU A 165 1.26 11.38 17.77
C LEU A 165 0.44 10.28 18.45
N LEU A 166 1.05 9.10 18.69
CA LEU A 166 0.43 8.02 19.48
C LEU A 166 0.02 8.51 20.87
N LYS A 167 0.88 9.29 21.55
CA LYS A 167 0.55 9.85 22.86
C LYS A 167 -0.68 10.74 22.81
N VAL A 168 -0.76 11.63 21.81
CA VAL A 168 -1.89 12.56 21.64
C VAL A 168 -3.18 11.76 21.45
N VAL A 169 -3.18 10.83 20.49
CA VAL A 169 -4.34 9.98 20.16
C VAL A 169 -4.80 9.15 21.36
N VAL A 170 -3.88 8.48 22.06
CA VAL A 170 -4.21 7.68 23.26
C VAL A 170 -4.79 8.54 24.38
N THR A 171 -4.26 9.74 24.58
CA THR A 171 -4.74 10.67 25.61
C THR A 171 -6.16 11.12 25.32
N GLU A 172 -6.44 11.49 24.07
CA GLU A 172 -7.77 11.92 23.64
C GLU A 172 -8.79 10.79 23.68
N LEU A 173 -8.47 9.63 23.12
CA LEU A 173 -9.34 8.46 23.18
C LEU A 173 -9.65 8.03 24.61
N SER A 174 -8.66 8.11 25.51
CA SER A 174 -8.89 7.80 26.93
C SER A 174 -9.80 8.83 27.60
N ALA A 175 -9.72 10.10 27.22
CA ALA A 175 -10.62 11.13 27.71
C ALA A 175 -12.05 10.89 27.20
N ILE A 176 -12.21 10.53 25.93
CA ILE A 176 -13.51 10.14 25.33
C ILE A 176 -14.10 8.95 26.08
N ALA A 177 -13.35 7.86 26.23
CA ALA A 177 -13.82 6.65 26.93
C ALA A 177 -14.16 6.89 28.41
N THR A 178 -13.59 7.92 29.04
CA THR A 178 -13.93 8.30 30.42
C THR A 178 -15.18 9.19 30.48
N ALA A 179 -15.44 9.98 29.43
CA ALA A 179 -16.52 10.95 29.39
C ALA A 179 -17.83 10.39 28.81
N GLU A 180 -17.75 9.45 27.87
CA GLU A 180 -18.89 8.88 27.17
C GLU A 180 -19.33 7.55 27.78
N GLU A 181 -20.64 7.37 27.97
CA GLU A 181 -21.24 6.08 28.28
C GLU A 181 -21.65 5.38 26.98
N GLY A 182 -21.18 4.15 26.75
CA GLY A 182 -21.69 3.28 25.68
C GLY A 182 -20.91 3.30 24.36
N GLY A 183 -19.63 2.88 24.39
CA GLY A 183 -18.85 2.62 23.17
C GLY A 183 -19.50 1.61 22.21
N THR A 184 -18.99 1.52 20.99
CA THR A 184 -19.48 0.56 20.00
C THR A 184 -19.05 -0.85 20.39
N HIS A 185 -20.00 -1.77 20.53
CA HIS A 185 -19.67 -3.16 20.84
C HIS A 185 -18.90 -3.82 19.68
N LEU A 186 -17.81 -4.49 20.01
CA LEU A 186 -16.92 -5.16 19.07
C LEU A 186 -16.62 -6.57 19.57
N ALA A 187 -16.91 -7.59 18.75
CA ALA A 187 -16.62 -8.96 19.13
C ALA A 187 -15.11 -9.22 19.15
N LYS A 188 -14.64 -10.12 20.01
CA LYS A 188 -13.22 -10.49 20.09
C LYS A 188 -12.62 -10.94 18.75
N SER A 189 -13.41 -11.62 17.91
CA SER A 189 -12.98 -12.06 16.58
C SER A 189 -12.70 -10.91 15.62
N GLU A 190 -13.27 -9.73 15.86
CA GLU A 190 -13.13 -8.55 15.00
C GLU A 190 -11.95 -7.66 15.42
N LEU A 191 -11.23 -8.03 16.47
CA LEU A 191 -10.15 -7.25 17.05
C LEU A 191 -9.05 -6.91 16.02
N THR A 192 -8.67 -7.90 15.20
CA THR A 192 -7.66 -7.77 14.14
C THR A 192 -8.25 -7.67 12.74
N SER A 193 -9.57 -7.61 12.61
CA SER A 193 -10.24 -7.55 11.31
C SER A 193 -10.20 -6.13 10.75
N VAL A 194 -9.83 -6.01 9.48
CA VAL A 194 -10.03 -4.77 8.72
C VAL A 194 -11.53 -4.52 8.60
N ARG A 195 -11.97 -3.27 8.78
CA ARG A 195 -13.37 -2.89 8.64
C ARG A 195 -13.87 -3.24 7.23
N SER A 196 -15.05 -3.84 7.14
CA SER A 196 -15.67 -4.21 5.87
C SER A 196 -16.21 -3.01 5.10
N THR A 197 -16.60 -1.93 5.79
CA THR A 197 -17.08 -0.68 5.19
C THR A 197 -16.52 0.54 5.91
N TYR A 198 -16.47 1.65 5.18
CA TYR A 198 -16.10 2.97 5.70
C TYR A 198 -17.20 3.99 5.33
N PRO A 199 -17.37 5.09 6.09
CA PRO A 199 -18.44 6.05 5.86
C PRO A 199 -18.53 6.56 4.42
N ILE A 200 -17.39 6.80 3.76
CA ILE A 200 -17.36 7.27 2.38
C ILE A 200 -17.99 6.30 1.37
N SER A 201 -17.99 4.99 1.65
CA SER A 201 -18.62 3.99 0.79
C SER A 201 -20.15 4.11 0.77
N GLU A 202 -20.74 4.72 1.80
CA GLU A 202 -22.20 4.84 1.97
C GLU A 202 -22.73 6.22 1.53
N ILE A 203 -21.84 7.21 1.39
CA ILE A 203 -22.19 8.56 0.97
C ILE A 203 -21.97 8.68 -0.54
N ARG A 204 -22.94 9.24 -1.27
CA ARG A 204 -22.75 9.53 -2.70
C ARG A 204 -21.88 10.77 -2.85
N ALA A 205 -21.00 10.77 -3.84
CA ALA A 205 -20.16 11.94 -4.14
C ALA A 205 -20.98 13.24 -4.35
N SER A 206 -22.20 13.16 -4.91
CA SER A 206 -23.11 14.31 -5.06
C SER A 206 -23.56 14.96 -3.76
N ASP A 207 -23.53 14.20 -2.66
CA ASP A 207 -24.07 14.62 -1.37
C ASP A 207 -22.97 15.24 -0.48
N LEU A 208 -21.70 15.12 -0.89
CA LEU A 208 -20.57 15.75 -0.22
C LEU A 208 -20.45 17.23 -0.64
N PRO A 209 -20.21 18.14 0.30
CA PRO A 209 -19.98 19.54 -0.02
C PRO A 209 -18.66 19.72 -0.77
N ASN A 210 -18.53 20.82 -1.50
CA ASN A 210 -17.26 21.19 -2.12
C ASN A 210 -16.21 21.50 -1.05
N GLY A 211 -14.98 21.05 -1.26
CA GLY A 211 -13.88 21.32 -0.33
C GLY A 211 -12.71 20.36 -0.49
N ILE A 212 -11.94 20.22 0.58
CA ILE A 212 -10.65 19.53 0.58
C ILE A 212 -10.66 18.33 1.51
N PHE A 213 -9.99 17.26 1.08
CA PHE A 213 -9.54 16.19 1.94
C PHE A 213 -8.05 16.37 2.18
N HIS A 214 -7.66 16.68 3.41
CA HIS A 214 -6.24 16.90 3.77
C HIS A 214 -5.45 15.59 3.81
N THR A 215 -6.12 14.49 4.13
CA THR A 215 -5.59 13.13 4.22
C THR A 215 -6.56 12.11 3.63
N TYR A 216 -6.07 10.89 3.40
CA TYR A 216 -6.94 9.79 2.96
C TYR A 216 -7.93 9.36 4.05
N MET A 217 -7.60 9.58 5.32
CA MET A 217 -8.48 9.26 6.45
C MET A 217 -9.66 10.23 6.51
N ASP A 218 -9.45 11.50 6.11
CA ASP A 218 -10.55 12.48 5.95
C ASP A 218 -11.50 12.02 4.85
N PHE A 219 -10.96 11.61 3.71
CA PHE A 219 -11.74 11.05 2.61
C PHE A 219 -12.54 9.83 3.06
N ARG A 220 -11.87 8.85 3.68
CA ARG A 220 -12.51 7.63 4.21
C ARG A 220 -13.65 7.92 5.18
N ALA A 221 -13.53 8.99 5.95
CA ALA A 221 -14.55 9.44 6.90
C ALA A 221 -15.68 10.27 6.26
N GLY A 222 -15.55 10.68 4.99
CA GLY A 222 -16.43 11.67 4.37
C GLY A 222 -16.29 13.07 4.99
N ALA A 223 -15.18 13.35 5.66
CA ALA A 223 -14.93 14.61 6.34
C ALA A 223 -14.28 15.62 5.37
N VAL A 224 -15.12 16.43 4.73
CA VAL A 224 -14.66 17.49 3.81
C VAL A 224 -14.39 18.77 4.59
N ASP A 225 -13.20 19.36 4.42
CA ASP A 225 -12.92 20.71 4.88
C ASP A 225 -13.49 21.73 3.89
N THR A 226 -14.54 22.43 4.30
CA THR A 226 -15.24 23.44 3.51
C THR A 226 -14.80 24.87 3.84
N THR A 227 -13.74 25.05 4.64
CA THR A 227 -13.23 26.39 5.00
C THR A 227 -12.47 27.06 3.85
N HIS A 228 -12.14 26.30 2.81
CA HIS A 228 -11.39 26.74 1.64
C HIS A 228 -12.28 26.71 0.39
N ASP A 229 -12.39 27.84 -0.31
CA ASP A 229 -13.07 27.91 -1.60
C ASP A 229 -12.18 27.32 -2.69
N ILE A 230 -12.59 26.17 -3.23
CA ILE A 230 -11.89 25.47 -4.30
C ILE A 230 -12.58 25.77 -5.62
N GLN A 231 -11.79 26.12 -6.63
CA GLN A 231 -12.30 26.37 -7.98
C GLN A 231 -11.59 25.48 -9.00
N MET A 232 -12.37 24.79 -9.82
CA MET A 232 -11.84 24.00 -10.92
C MET A 232 -11.54 24.92 -12.11
N ARG A 233 -10.29 24.92 -12.57
CA ARG A 233 -9.86 25.69 -13.74
C ARG A 233 -10.17 24.96 -15.04
N HIS A 234 -9.86 23.66 -15.08
CA HIS A 234 -10.02 22.85 -16.28
C HIS A 234 -10.13 21.37 -15.93
N GLN A 235 -10.91 20.64 -16.72
CA GLN A 235 -10.95 19.18 -16.73
C GLN A 235 -10.48 18.69 -18.10
N LYS A 236 -9.45 17.84 -18.10
CA LYS A 236 -8.95 17.17 -19.29
C LYS A 236 -9.30 15.69 -19.23
N THR A 237 -10.22 15.24 -20.08
CA THR A 237 -10.49 13.81 -20.27
C THR A 237 -9.25 13.10 -20.82
N ILE A 238 -8.80 12.09 -20.10
CA ILE A 238 -7.66 11.22 -20.45
C ILE A 238 -8.12 9.89 -21.02
N TYR A 239 -9.32 9.45 -20.65
CA TYR A 239 -9.92 8.20 -21.07
C TYR A 239 -11.44 8.34 -21.03
N THR A 240 -12.12 7.60 -21.89
CA THR A 240 -13.56 7.42 -21.82
C THR A 240 -13.79 5.92 -21.84
N ASP A 241 -14.53 5.41 -20.86
CA ASP A 241 -14.84 3.98 -20.79
C ASP A 241 -15.96 3.58 -21.79
N ASP A 242 -16.27 2.28 -21.82
CA ASP A 242 -17.30 1.70 -22.69
C ASP A 242 -18.72 2.22 -22.38
N GLN A 243 -18.92 2.89 -21.24
CA GLN A 243 -20.17 3.52 -20.83
C GLN A 243 -20.19 5.04 -21.12
N GLU A 244 -19.27 5.53 -21.96
CA GLU A 244 -19.07 6.94 -22.28
C GLU A 244 -18.70 7.81 -21.07
N GLN A 245 -18.23 7.21 -19.98
CA GLN A 245 -17.82 7.95 -18.80
C GLN A 245 -16.36 8.42 -18.91
N GLY A 246 -16.17 9.74 -18.91
CA GLY A 246 -14.85 10.37 -18.99
C GLY A 246 -14.07 10.30 -17.67
N PHE A 247 -12.90 9.66 -17.68
CA PHE A 247 -11.88 9.81 -16.65
C PHE A 247 -10.96 10.95 -17.05
N GLY A 248 -10.69 11.84 -16.10
CA GLY A 248 -10.00 13.08 -16.38
C GLY A 248 -8.97 13.43 -15.33
N LYS A 249 -8.00 14.20 -15.79
CA LYS A 249 -7.18 15.04 -14.93
C LYS A 249 -7.95 16.33 -14.66
N LEU A 250 -7.95 16.79 -13.41
CA LEU A 250 -8.59 18.01 -12.94
C LEU A 250 -7.50 18.97 -12.46
N ASP A 251 -7.60 20.21 -12.91
CA ASP A 251 -6.72 21.29 -12.47
C ASP A 251 -7.53 22.25 -11.61
N PHE A 252 -7.11 22.42 -10.36
CA PHE A 252 -7.74 23.31 -9.40
C PHE A 252 -6.86 24.54 -9.13
N ASP A 253 -7.50 25.68 -8.91
CA ASP A 253 -6.84 26.86 -8.37
C ASP A 253 -6.55 26.66 -6.88
N ARG A 254 -5.35 27.05 -6.46
CA ARG A 254 -4.98 27.06 -5.04
C ARG A 254 -5.83 28.13 -4.32
N PRO A 255 -6.59 27.77 -3.27
CA PRO A 255 -7.28 28.75 -2.43
C PRO A 255 -6.29 29.77 -1.85
N GLU A 256 -6.66 31.04 -1.80
CA GLU A 256 -5.76 32.09 -1.29
C GLU A 256 -5.36 31.85 0.18
N THR A 257 -6.25 31.20 0.94
CA THR A 257 -6.10 30.86 2.36
C THR A 257 -5.09 29.77 2.64
N LEU A 258 -4.77 28.92 1.65
CA LEU A 258 -3.84 27.80 1.82
C LEU A 258 -2.47 28.16 1.29
N ASP A 259 -1.42 27.86 2.03
CA ASP A 259 -0.09 28.04 1.47
C ASP A 259 0.17 27.07 0.30
N LYS A 260 1.16 27.39 -0.55
CA LYS A 260 1.46 26.58 -1.74
C LYS A 260 1.96 25.17 -1.39
N SER A 261 2.61 24.99 -0.25
CA SER A 261 3.10 23.68 0.20
C SER A 261 1.98 22.80 0.72
N GLU A 262 1.07 23.40 1.47
CA GLU A 262 -0.10 22.79 2.09
C GLU A 262 -1.06 22.32 1.01
N PHE A 263 -1.43 23.19 0.07
CA PHE A 263 -2.31 22.83 -1.06
C PHE A 263 -1.74 21.68 -1.90
N ARG A 264 -0.42 21.60 -2.05
CA ARG A 264 0.21 20.49 -2.79
C ARG A 264 0.32 19.19 -1.99
N GLY A 265 0.12 19.25 -0.68
CA GLY A 265 0.15 18.12 0.25
C GLY A 265 -1.24 17.62 0.68
N ILE A 266 -2.32 18.19 0.13
CA ILE A 266 -3.69 17.70 0.32
C ILE A 266 -3.86 16.39 -0.45
N TRP A 267 -4.62 15.46 0.14
CA TRP A 267 -4.90 14.15 -0.45
C TRP A 267 -5.81 14.27 -1.68
N GLY A 268 -6.85 15.10 -1.60
CA GLY A 268 -7.83 15.20 -2.67
C GLY A 268 -8.80 16.35 -2.48
N VAL A 269 -9.71 16.47 -3.44
CA VAL A 269 -10.70 17.54 -3.54
C VAL A 269 -12.06 16.93 -3.85
N GLN A 270 -13.10 17.50 -3.25
CA GLN A 270 -14.48 17.30 -3.64
C GLN A 270 -14.98 18.57 -4.34
N TYR A 271 -15.52 18.43 -5.55
CA TYR A 271 -16.04 19.57 -6.30
C TYR A 271 -17.19 19.15 -7.22
N GLU A 272 -18.37 19.77 -7.04
CA GLU A 272 -19.57 19.58 -7.87
C GLU A 272 -19.95 18.10 -8.08
N GLY A 273 -19.90 17.31 -7.01
CA GLY A 273 -20.21 15.89 -7.06
C GLY A 273 -19.11 14.99 -7.61
N GLN A 274 -17.91 15.54 -7.88
CA GLN A 274 -16.74 14.79 -8.32
C GLN A 274 -15.68 14.77 -7.21
N THR A 275 -15.17 13.57 -6.92
CA THR A 275 -14.00 13.38 -6.07
C THR A 275 -12.75 13.25 -6.94
N ALA A 276 -11.69 13.95 -6.57
CA ALA A 276 -10.40 13.85 -7.24
C ALA A 276 -9.27 13.63 -6.25
N ILE A 277 -8.37 12.70 -6.58
CA ILE A 277 -7.18 12.37 -5.77
C ILE A 277 -5.94 13.00 -6.36
N ASN A 278 -5.09 13.54 -5.50
CA ASN A 278 -3.79 14.10 -5.87
C ASN A 278 -2.77 12.96 -6.01
N LEU A 279 -2.17 12.83 -7.19
CA LEU A 279 -1.15 11.83 -7.45
C LEU A 279 0.27 12.45 -7.48
N ILE A 280 1.29 11.59 -7.54
CA ILE A 280 2.70 11.99 -7.40
C ILE A 280 3.20 12.99 -8.46
N ASP A 281 2.52 13.12 -9.60
CA ASP A 281 2.82 14.11 -10.62
C ASP A 281 2.26 15.51 -10.30
N GLY A 282 1.64 15.66 -9.13
CA GLY A 282 1.08 16.91 -8.59
C GLY A 282 -0.26 17.29 -9.20
N ASN A 283 -0.92 16.36 -9.87
CA ASN A 283 -2.20 16.59 -10.54
C ASN A 283 -3.31 15.80 -9.86
N PHE A 284 -4.54 16.31 -9.98
CA PHE A 284 -5.72 15.64 -9.48
C PHE A 284 -6.32 14.74 -10.56
N TYR A 285 -6.72 13.54 -10.17
CA TYR A 285 -7.33 12.54 -11.03
C TYR A 285 -8.68 12.13 -10.46
N ASN A 286 -9.67 11.95 -11.34
CA ASN A 286 -10.99 11.50 -10.93
C ASN A 286 -10.90 10.18 -10.16
N LEU A 287 -11.49 10.16 -8.97
CA LEU A 287 -11.76 8.95 -8.20
C LEU A 287 -13.27 8.74 -8.22
N ARG A 288 -13.71 7.62 -8.79
CA ARG A 288 -15.13 7.30 -8.94
C ARG A 288 -15.56 6.25 -7.95
N GLN A 289 -16.80 6.34 -7.51
CA GLN A 289 -17.47 5.35 -6.68
C GLN A 289 -18.28 4.40 -7.58
N MET A 290 -18.15 3.10 -7.36
CA MET A 290 -18.97 2.05 -7.96
C MET A 290 -20.28 1.87 -7.17
N GLU A 291 -21.25 1.15 -7.75
CA GLU A 291 -22.53 0.85 -7.09
C GLU A 291 -22.37 0.04 -5.80
N ASP A 292 -21.31 -0.76 -5.70
CA ASP A 292 -20.96 -1.57 -4.52
C ASP A 292 -20.17 -0.78 -3.45
N GLY A 293 -19.95 0.52 -3.65
CA GLY A 293 -19.25 1.40 -2.72
C GLY A 293 -17.71 1.32 -2.81
N ARG A 294 -17.16 0.55 -3.75
CA ARG A 294 -15.72 0.58 -4.07
C ARG A 294 -15.35 1.84 -4.84
N PHE A 295 -14.08 2.22 -4.74
CA PHE A 295 -13.55 3.39 -5.43
C PHE A 295 -12.50 2.98 -6.45
N TYR A 296 -12.44 3.69 -7.58
CA TYR A 296 -11.47 3.40 -8.62
C TYR A 296 -11.05 4.63 -9.43
N THR A 297 -9.89 4.54 -10.03
CA THR A 297 -9.33 5.57 -10.92
C THR A 297 -8.66 4.92 -12.14
N MET A 298 -8.46 5.73 -13.17
CA MET A 298 -7.79 5.32 -14.41
C MET A 298 -6.59 6.25 -14.64
N ILE A 299 -5.40 5.67 -14.76
CA ILE A 299 -4.14 6.43 -14.89
C ILE A 299 -3.46 6.04 -16.21
N PRO A 300 -2.96 7.01 -17.01
CA PRO A 300 -2.35 6.71 -18.29
C PRO A 300 -1.01 5.96 -18.15
N PRO A 301 -0.64 5.08 -19.10
CA PRO A 301 0.55 4.21 -19.00
C PRO A 301 1.87 4.97 -18.93
N ASN A 302 1.88 6.22 -19.43
CA ASN A 302 3.07 7.06 -19.45
C ASN A 302 3.16 8.06 -18.29
N PHE A 303 2.34 7.85 -17.26
CA PHE A 303 2.33 8.64 -16.02
C PHE A 303 3.72 8.72 -15.38
N LEU A 304 4.53 7.65 -15.49
CA LEU A 304 5.91 7.59 -14.97
C LEU A 304 7.00 7.41 -16.03
N THR A 305 6.70 7.22 -17.32
CA THR A 305 7.74 6.96 -18.34
C THR A 305 8.05 8.19 -19.20
N SER A 306 7.06 9.03 -19.52
CA SER A 306 7.24 10.13 -20.49
C SER A 306 8.08 11.32 -20.01
N ARG A 307 8.39 11.40 -18.71
CA ARG A 307 9.23 12.46 -18.12
C ARG A 307 10.52 11.97 -17.46
N TYR A 308 10.79 10.66 -17.42
CA TYR A 308 11.72 10.07 -16.45
C TYR A 308 12.81 9.15 -17.01
N GLU A 309 13.02 9.15 -18.33
CA GLU A 309 14.25 8.60 -18.93
C GLU A 309 15.48 9.53 -18.76
N GLY A 310 15.34 10.66 -18.06
CA GLY A 310 16.43 11.60 -17.78
C GLY A 310 16.62 11.85 -16.28
N SER A 311 17.83 11.65 -15.78
CA SER A 311 18.28 11.78 -14.38
C SER A 311 18.22 13.19 -13.77
N GLY A 312 17.34 14.08 -14.25
CA GLY A 312 17.29 15.48 -13.82
C GLY A 312 15.89 16.07 -13.59
N SER A 313 14.80 15.31 -13.82
CA SER A 313 13.42 15.82 -13.69
C SER A 313 12.70 15.40 -12.40
N VAL A 314 13.22 14.41 -11.67
CA VAL A 314 12.73 14.01 -10.33
C VAL A 314 13.05 15.08 -9.28
N ALA A 315 14.14 15.84 -9.48
CA ALA A 315 14.66 16.86 -8.57
C ALA A 315 13.76 18.11 -8.43
N ALA A 316 12.89 18.40 -9.41
CA ALA A 316 12.02 19.58 -9.39
C ALA A 316 10.63 19.30 -8.79
N MET A 317 10.20 18.04 -8.74
CA MET A 317 8.86 17.66 -8.28
C MET A 317 8.80 17.40 -6.77
N SER A 318 9.93 17.03 -6.21
CA SER A 318 10.14 16.61 -4.84
C SER A 318 10.27 17.76 -3.84
N GLY A 319 10.40 19.00 -4.31
CA GLY A 319 10.26 20.22 -3.51
C GLY A 319 8.81 20.61 -3.21
N ALA A 320 7.84 19.97 -3.89
CA ALA A 320 6.52 20.55 -4.11
C ALA A 320 5.36 19.75 -3.50
N PHE A 321 5.29 18.42 -3.65
CA PHE A 321 4.02 17.66 -3.54
C PHE A 321 4.02 16.67 -2.39
N GLY A 322 3.89 17.16 -1.16
CA GLY A 322 4.06 16.36 0.05
C GLY A 322 3.40 14.96 0.02
N LEU A 323 4.12 13.95 0.51
CA LEU A 323 3.65 12.95 1.49
C LEU A 323 2.50 12.00 1.07
N LEU A 324 2.05 12.00 -0.19
CA LEU A 324 1.06 11.04 -0.74
C LEU A 324 1.71 9.92 -1.59
N GLY A 325 2.99 10.06 -1.92
CA GLY A 325 3.69 9.17 -2.85
C GLY A 325 3.88 7.73 -2.40
N GLY A 326 3.65 7.42 -1.11
CA GLY A 326 3.90 6.10 -0.51
C GLY A 326 3.13 4.93 -1.10
N LEU A 327 1.84 5.15 -1.31
CA LEU A 327 0.88 4.09 -1.57
C LEU A 327 0.68 3.87 -3.09
N THR A 328 0.86 4.94 -3.87
CA THR A 328 0.97 4.87 -5.33
C THR A 328 2.25 4.15 -5.80
N ALA A 329 3.41 4.39 -5.16
CA ALA A 329 4.70 3.91 -5.67
C ALA A 329 4.84 2.37 -5.70
N ALA A 330 4.20 1.65 -4.77
CA ALA A 330 4.24 0.18 -4.72
C ALA A 330 3.50 -0.46 -5.92
N ALA A 331 2.36 0.12 -6.30
CA ALA A 331 1.57 -0.33 -7.46
C ALA A 331 2.31 -0.13 -8.79
N PHE A 332 3.21 0.84 -8.87
CA PHE A 332 3.88 1.23 -10.12
C PHE A 332 5.11 0.40 -10.50
N ASN A 333 5.70 -0.37 -9.56
CA ASN A 333 6.82 -1.26 -9.89
C ASN A 333 6.40 -2.41 -10.84
N GLN A 334 5.10 -2.71 -10.93
CA GLN A 334 4.56 -3.75 -11.80
C GLN A 334 4.23 -3.25 -13.22
N ILE A 335 4.19 -1.93 -13.46
CA ILE A 335 3.78 -1.36 -14.76
C ILE A 335 5.02 -1.11 -15.62
N ARG A 336 5.61 -2.20 -16.12
CA ARG A 336 6.69 -2.16 -17.12
C ARG A 336 6.20 -2.35 -18.55
N GLU A 337 4.91 -2.65 -18.75
CA GLU A 337 4.35 -2.91 -20.08
C GLU A 337 3.86 -1.63 -20.77
N LYS A 338 4.29 -1.46 -22.03
CA LYS A 338 4.32 -0.19 -22.76
C LYS A 338 3.01 0.24 -23.43
N SER A 339 1.85 -0.31 -23.10
CA SER A 339 0.60 0.14 -23.72
C SER A 339 -0.66 -0.37 -23.02
N GLU A 340 -1.31 0.48 -22.22
CA GLU A 340 -2.76 0.73 -22.09
C GLU A 340 -3.04 1.58 -20.84
N ILE A 341 -4.19 2.28 -20.80
CA ILE A 341 -4.65 3.00 -19.61
C ILE A 341 -4.92 1.97 -18.51
N THR A 342 -4.34 2.16 -17.33
CA THR A 342 -4.40 1.17 -16.26
C THR A 342 -5.50 1.52 -15.27
N TRP A 343 -6.32 0.52 -14.96
CA TRP A 343 -7.35 0.58 -13.94
C TRP A 343 -6.78 0.26 -12.56
N PHE A 344 -7.16 1.07 -11.57
CA PHE A 344 -6.78 0.86 -10.18
C PHE A 344 -8.00 0.94 -9.27
N ASP A 345 -8.16 -0.09 -8.44
CA ASP A 345 -9.04 -0.05 -7.28
C ASP A 345 -8.36 0.75 -6.17
N TYR A 346 -9.13 1.54 -5.43
CA TYR A 346 -8.67 2.28 -4.27
C TYR A 346 -9.10 1.56 -2.99
N ASP A 347 -8.13 1.00 -2.28
CA ASP A 347 -8.38 0.36 -0.98
C ASP A 347 -8.50 1.41 0.12
N LEU A 348 -9.71 1.54 0.67
CA LEU A 348 -10.02 2.46 1.76
C LEU A 348 -9.32 2.10 3.07
N ALA A 349 -8.92 0.84 3.27
CA ALA A 349 -8.25 0.42 4.49
C ALA A 349 -6.80 0.93 4.53
N SER A 350 -6.04 0.62 3.48
CA SER A 350 -4.63 1.01 3.37
C SER A 350 -4.41 2.38 2.74
N GLY A 351 -5.39 2.92 2.03
CA GLY A 351 -5.28 4.12 1.20
C GLY A 351 -4.51 3.89 -0.12
N GLN A 352 -4.30 2.63 -0.53
CA GLN A 352 -3.52 2.24 -1.71
C GLN A 352 -4.34 2.17 -2.98
N LEU A 353 -3.67 2.46 -4.10
CA LEU A 353 -4.15 2.08 -5.43
C LEU A 353 -3.66 0.68 -5.73
N ILE A 354 -4.57 -0.26 -5.89
CA ILE A 354 -4.30 -1.65 -6.20
C ILE A 354 -4.60 -1.84 -7.68
N SER A 355 -3.59 -2.25 -8.46
CA SER A 355 -3.85 -2.58 -9.88
C SER A 355 -4.78 -3.78 -9.95
N GLU A 356 -5.60 -3.90 -11.01
CA GLU A 356 -6.48 -5.06 -11.17
C GLU A 356 -5.74 -6.41 -11.07
N ASN A 357 -4.49 -6.47 -11.58
CA ASN A 357 -3.66 -7.67 -11.48
C ASN A 357 -3.28 -7.97 -10.02
N SER A 358 -2.86 -6.94 -9.26
CA SER A 358 -2.55 -7.09 -7.83
C SER A 358 -3.81 -7.33 -6.98
N ALA A 359 -4.97 -6.79 -7.38
CA ALA A 359 -6.25 -6.99 -6.71
C ALA A 359 -6.77 -8.40 -6.94
N ARG A 360 -6.49 -9.00 -8.11
CA ARG A 360 -6.73 -10.43 -8.36
C ARG A 360 -5.76 -11.32 -7.58
N GLU A 361 -4.50 -10.91 -7.41
CA GLU A 361 -3.53 -11.58 -6.53
C GLU A 361 -3.91 -11.46 -5.04
N ALA A 362 -4.43 -10.30 -4.59
CA ALA A 362 -4.78 -10.02 -3.19
C ALA A 362 -6.19 -10.49 -2.78
N ALA A 363 -7.18 -10.34 -3.66
CA ALA A 363 -8.54 -10.88 -3.48
C ALA A 363 -8.64 -12.37 -3.85
N GLY A 364 -7.57 -12.91 -4.44
CA GLY A 364 -7.44 -14.28 -4.88
C GLY A 364 -6.08 -14.84 -4.51
N GLY A 365 -5.82 -15.01 -3.20
CA GLY A 365 -4.95 -16.07 -2.70
C GLY A 365 -5.56 -17.46 -2.97
N LYS A 366 -6.02 -17.69 -4.20
CA LYS A 366 -6.29 -19.01 -4.73
C LYS A 366 -4.93 -19.53 -5.16
N SER A 367 -4.36 -20.48 -4.42
CA SER A 367 -3.07 -21.08 -4.80
C SER A 367 -3.15 -21.58 -6.24
N SER A 368 -2.53 -20.87 -7.19
CA SER A 368 -2.58 -21.25 -8.60
C SER A 368 -1.76 -22.50 -8.79
N LEU A 369 -2.40 -23.56 -9.30
CA LEU A 369 -1.71 -24.76 -9.73
C LEU A 369 -1.24 -24.57 -11.18
N TYR A 370 0.07 -24.69 -11.38
CA TYR A 370 0.67 -24.80 -12.69
C TYR A 370 1.01 -26.25 -13.01
N VAL A 371 0.61 -26.72 -14.19
CA VAL A 371 0.94 -28.06 -14.68
C VAL A 371 1.87 -27.94 -15.88
N ALA A 372 3.03 -28.59 -15.80
CA ALA A 372 3.98 -28.69 -16.89
C ALA A 372 4.21 -30.15 -17.28
N SER A 373 4.65 -30.37 -18.52
CA SER A 373 5.07 -31.69 -18.97
C SER A 373 6.55 -31.73 -19.30
N SER A 374 7.25 -32.76 -18.81
CA SER A 374 8.63 -33.04 -19.23
C SER A 374 8.74 -34.41 -19.88
N HIS A 375 9.50 -34.46 -20.98
CA HIS A 375 9.92 -35.67 -21.69
C HIS A 375 8.79 -36.57 -22.26
N PHE A 376 8.05 -36.09 -23.26
CA PHE A 376 7.28 -36.97 -24.15
C PHE A 376 7.69 -36.84 -25.61
N SER A 377 7.60 -37.94 -26.36
CA SER A 377 7.88 -37.94 -27.80
C SER A 377 6.79 -37.13 -28.54
N LYS A 378 7.20 -36.07 -29.26
CA LYS A 378 6.35 -35.19 -30.11
C LYS A 378 5.42 -35.94 -31.07
N THR A 379 5.63 -37.22 -31.31
CA THR A 379 4.94 -38.02 -32.33
C THR A 379 3.96 -39.07 -31.82
N LYS A 380 3.85 -39.35 -30.50
CA LYS A 380 3.04 -40.50 -30.02
C LYS A 380 2.12 -40.28 -28.82
N LEU A 381 2.39 -39.34 -27.92
CA LEU A 381 1.56 -39.15 -26.71
C LEU A 381 1.36 -37.65 -26.50
N LYS A 382 0.11 -37.18 -26.49
CA LYS A 382 -0.24 -35.80 -26.14
C LYS A 382 -0.72 -35.75 -24.70
N LEU A 383 -0.32 -34.74 -23.93
CA LEU A 383 -0.89 -34.49 -22.61
C LEU A 383 -1.95 -33.40 -22.76
N ASN A 384 -3.20 -33.71 -22.42
CA ASN A 384 -4.26 -32.71 -22.29
C ASN A 384 -4.58 -32.52 -20.81
N VAL A 385 -4.80 -31.29 -20.36
CA VAL A 385 -5.14 -30.97 -18.96
C VAL A 385 -6.44 -30.16 -18.94
N GLU A 386 -7.33 -30.48 -18.00
CA GLU A 386 -8.62 -29.82 -17.79
C GLU A 386 -8.41 -28.49 -17.06
N ARG A 387 -8.78 -27.37 -17.68
CA ARG A 387 -8.82 -26.04 -17.05
C ARG A 387 -9.99 -25.91 -16.07
N GLU A 388 -9.99 -24.86 -15.24
CA GLU A 388 -11.09 -24.56 -14.30
C GLU A 388 -12.48 -24.46 -15.00
N ASN A 389 -12.50 -24.03 -16.26
CA ASN A 389 -13.72 -23.97 -17.09
C ASN A 389 -14.19 -25.34 -17.65
N GLY A 390 -13.51 -26.44 -17.32
CA GLY A 390 -13.80 -27.80 -17.80
C GLY A 390 -13.26 -28.14 -19.20
N GLU A 391 -12.49 -27.25 -19.82
CA GLU A 391 -11.92 -27.48 -21.14
C GLU A 391 -10.61 -28.28 -21.08
N MET A 392 -10.51 -29.34 -21.88
CA MET A 392 -9.28 -30.12 -22.04
C MET A 392 -8.33 -29.46 -23.06
N VAL A 393 -7.21 -28.94 -22.59
CA VAL A 393 -6.24 -28.20 -23.44
C VAL A 393 -4.94 -28.98 -23.57
N PRO A 394 -4.37 -29.12 -24.79
CA PRO A 394 -3.08 -29.78 -24.98
C PRO A 394 -1.93 -28.94 -24.43
N ILE A 395 -1.00 -29.57 -23.70
CA ILE A 395 0.25 -28.96 -23.25
C ILE A 395 1.38 -29.39 -24.21
N SER A 396 2.12 -28.41 -24.72
CA SER A 396 3.33 -28.66 -25.52
C SER A 396 4.46 -29.25 -24.66
N PRO A 397 5.42 -30.00 -25.24
CA PRO A 397 6.62 -30.39 -24.48
C PRO A 397 7.31 -29.15 -23.91
N ASP A 398 7.67 -29.21 -22.63
CA ASP A 398 8.26 -28.08 -21.88
C ASP A 398 7.34 -26.84 -21.76
N GLY A 399 6.05 -27.00 -22.14
CA GLY A 399 5.02 -26.00 -21.92
C GLY A 399 4.37 -26.14 -20.55
N MET A 400 3.71 -25.07 -20.12
CA MET A 400 3.01 -24.98 -18.86
C MET A 400 1.60 -24.41 -19.08
N ILE A 401 0.67 -24.81 -18.23
CA ILE A 401 -0.69 -24.28 -18.19
C ILE A 401 -1.09 -24.01 -16.74
N GLU A 402 -1.87 -22.94 -16.53
CA GLU A 402 -2.52 -22.67 -15.25
C GLU A 402 -3.88 -23.38 -15.21
N VAL A 403 -4.14 -24.09 -14.12
CA VAL A 403 -5.38 -24.86 -13.90
C VAL A 403 -6.27 -24.30 -12.79
N GLY A 404 -5.82 -23.24 -12.10
CA GLY A 404 -6.53 -22.61 -10.99
C GLY A 404 -6.33 -23.31 -9.65
N ASP A 405 -7.17 -22.98 -8.66
CA ASP A 405 -7.14 -23.60 -7.33
C ASP A 405 -8.18 -24.72 -7.23
N LEU A 406 -7.73 -25.94 -7.55
CA LEU A 406 -8.56 -27.15 -7.54
C LEU A 406 -8.04 -28.11 -6.47
N GLN A 407 -8.95 -28.80 -5.77
CA GLN A 407 -8.59 -29.91 -4.86
C GLN A 407 -8.08 -31.14 -5.62
N SER A 408 -8.41 -31.24 -6.90
CA SER A 408 -7.94 -32.27 -7.83
C SER A 408 -7.91 -31.69 -9.23
N PHE A 409 -6.93 -32.06 -10.03
CA PHE A 409 -6.90 -31.69 -11.44
C PHE A 409 -7.05 -32.95 -12.31
N ARG A 410 -7.56 -32.77 -13.54
CA ARG A 410 -7.74 -33.87 -14.48
C ARG A 410 -6.85 -33.71 -15.69
N PHE A 411 -6.37 -34.84 -16.21
CA PHE A 411 -5.55 -34.86 -17.41
C PHE A 411 -5.74 -36.16 -18.20
N GLN A 412 -5.32 -36.16 -19.45
CA GLN A 412 -5.42 -37.27 -20.38
C GLN A 412 -4.11 -37.41 -21.15
N ILE A 413 -3.64 -38.66 -21.29
CA ILE A 413 -2.44 -38.99 -22.06
C ILE A 413 -2.86 -39.74 -23.33
N GLY A 414 -2.60 -39.15 -24.51
CA GLY A 414 -3.04 -39.66 -25.80
C GLY A 414 -4.57 -39.75 -25.88
N ASP A 415 -5.07 -40.84 -26.47
CA ASP A 415 -6.51 -41.17 -26.51
C ASP A 415 -6.95 -42.01 -25.28
N GLY A 416 -6.17 -41.95 -24.19
CA GLY A 416 -6.43 -42.71 -22.96
C GLY A 416 -7.64 -42.20 -22.17
N LYS A 417 -7.90 -42.83 -21.02
CA LYS A 417 -8.94 -42.35 -20.08
C LYS A 417 -8.48 -41.06 -19.41
N ILE A 418 -9.45 -40.23 -19.02
CA ILE A 418 -9.20 -39.08 -18.15
C ILE A 418 -8.81 -39.60 -16.77
N ILE A 419 -7.69 -39.09 -16.27
CA ILE A 419 -7.10 -39.38 -14.97
C ILE A 419 -7.40 -38.18 -14.07
N THR A 420 -7.74 -38.43 -12.81
CA THR A 420 -7.95 -37.40 -11.79
C THR A 420 -6.93 -37.61 -10.69
N GLU A 421 -6.16 -36.57 -10.37
CA GLU A 421 -5.15 -36.59 -9.32
C GLU A 421 -5.45 -35.54 -8.27
N ALA A 422 -5.29 -35.92 -7.01
CA ALA A 422 -5.48 -35.02 -5.88
C ALA A 422 -4.31 -34.03 -5.81
N VAL A 423 -4.61 -32.77 -5.53
CA VAL A 423 -3.61 -31.75 -5.27
C VAL A 423 -3.20 -31.84 -3.80
N PRO A 424 -1.90 -31.88 -3.47
CA PRO A 424 -1.44 -31.81 -2.10
C PRO A 424 -1.99 -30.55 -1.39
N PRO A 425 -2.30 -30.64 -0.09
CA PRO A 425 -2.69 -29.47 0.69
C PRO A 425 -1.58 -28.41 0.63
N ALA A 426 -1.96 -27.16 0.41
CA ALA A 426 -1.03 -26.04 0.38
C ALA A 426 -0.46 -25.79 1.78
N GLU A 427 0.82 -25.45 1.85
CA GLU A 427 1.45 -24.98 3.08
C GLU A 427 1.02 -23.54 3.41
N VAL A 428 1.17 -23.14 4.68
CA VAL A 428 0.82 -21.79 5.12
C VAL A 428 1.70 -20.78 4.36
N ASN A 429 1.07 -19.84 3.65
CA ASN A 429 1.68 -18.83 2.77
C ASN A 429 2.12 -19.32 1.39
N GLU A 430 1.66 -20.49 0.93
CA GLU A 430 1.94 -20.99 -0.42
C GLU A 430 0.96 -20.41 -1.46
N THR A 431 1.45 -19.46 -2.25
CA THR A 431 0.69 -18.78 -3.33
C THR A 431 0.73 -19.53 -4.66
N VAL A 432 1.76 -20.35 -4.88
CA VAL A 432 1.98 -21.08 -6.14
C VAL A 432 2.28 -22.55 -5.85
N ARG A 433 1.54 -23.44 -6.53
CA ARG A 433 1.83 -24.88 -6.59
C ARG A 433 2.20 -25.28 -8.00
N PHE A 434 3.17 -26.18 -8.14
CA PHE A 434 3.61 -26.64 -9.45
C PHE A 434 3.66 -28.17 -9.52
N ALA A 435 2.97 -28.73 -10.52
CA ALA A 435 2.98 -30.16 -10.81
C ALA A 435 3.69 -30.42 -12.14
N ARG A 436 4.76 -31.21 -12.09
CA ARG A 436 5.45 -31.70 -13.28
C ARG A 436 5.00 -33.12 -13.61
N ILE A 437 4.33 -33.28 -14.74
CA ILE A 437 3.88 -34.59 -15.24
C ILE A 437 4.93 -35.15 -16.20
N LEU A 438 5.61 -36.21 -15.76
CA LEU A 438 6.55 -36.99 -16.56
C LEU A 438 5.82 -38.17 -17.20
N VAL A 439 5.64 -38.13 -18.52
CA VAL A 439 4.96 -39.20 -19.29
C VAL A 439 6.00 -40.14 -19.90
N LYS A 440 6.01 -41.40 -19.48
CA LYS A 440 6.90 -42.43 -20.02
C LYS A 440 6.39 -42.95 -21.37
N GLY A 441 7.29 -43.47 -22.21
CA GLY A 441 6.96 -43.94 -23.56
C GLY A 441 5.95 -45.08 -23.66
N ASN A 442 5.62 -45.75 -22.55
CA ASN A 442 4.57 -46.77 -22.46
C ASN A 442 3.20 -46.22 -22.00
N GLY A 443 3.05 -44.89 -21.87
CA GLY A 443 1.82 -44.23 -21.40
C GLY A 443 1.67 -44.16 -19.88
N SER A 444 2.58 -44.75 -19.10
CA SER A 444 2.62 -44.53 -17.64
C SER A 444 3.14 -43.13 -17.31
N TYR A 445 2.76 -42.58 -16.15
CA TYR A 445 3.18 -41.24 -15.73
C TYR A 445 3.72 -41.22 -14.30
N ARG A 446 4.40 -40.13 -13.96
CA ARG A 446 4.81 -39.73 -12.61
C ARG A 446 4.54 -38.24 -12.46
N ILE A 447 4.11 -37.83 -11.27
CA ILE A 447 3.92 -36.41 -10.93
C ILE A 447 4.96 -36.05 -9.88
N ASP A 448 5.73 -34.99 -10.14
CA ASP A 448 6.58 -34.36 -9.16
C ASP A 448 5.93 -33.03 -8.74
N TRP A 449 5.71 -32.88 -7.44
CA TRP A 449 5.10 -31.68 -6.85
C TRP A 449 6.18 -30.76 -6.30
N LEU A 450 6.04 -29.47 -6.57
CA LEU A 450 6.84 -28.39 -6.02
C LEU A 450 5.89 -27.36 -5.39
N GLY A 451 6.34 -26.77 -4.29
CA GLY A 451 5.63 -25.72 -3.58
C GLY A 451 6.52 -24.54 -3.20
N GLY A 452 5.89 -23.42 -2.87
CA GLY A 452 6.55 -22.19 -2.41
C GLY A 452 7.60 -21.67 -3.39
N GLU A 453 8.75 -21.18 -2.88
CA GLU A 453 9.83 -20.59 -3.68
C GLU A 453 10.34 -21.53 -4.80
N SER A 454 10.30 -22.84 -4.60
CA SER A 454 10.71 -23.82 -5.62
C SER A 454 9.73 -23.93 -6.78
N ALA A 455 8.43 -23.73 -6.51
CA ALA A 455 7.41 -23.66 -7.54
C ALA A 455 7.53 -22.36 -8.34
N GLU A 456 7.70 -21.23 -7.65
CA GLU A 456 7.90 -19.91 -8.27
C GLU A 456 9.11 -19.89 -9.21
N ALA A 457 10.27 -20.40 -8.75
CA ALA A 457 11.48 -20.46 -9.55
C ALA A 457 11.33 -21.32 -10.83
N GLU A 458 10.49 -22.36 -10.80
CA GLU A 458 10.25 -23.20 -11.97
C GLU A 458 9.23 -22.58 -12.93
N VAL A 459 8.21 -21.89 -12.41
CA VAL A 459 7.27 -21.08 -13.21
C VAL A 459 8.03 -20.00 -13.96
N ASP A 460 8.92 -19.27 -13.29
CA ASP A 460 9.72 -18.20 -13.90
C ASP A 460 10.68 -18.69 -14.98
N LYS A 461 11.15 -19.93 -14.86
CA LYS A 461 12.02 -20.55 -15.87
C LYS A 461 11.28 -20.98 -17.14
N LEU A 462 9.99 -21.28 -17.03
CA LEU A 462 9.14 -21.74 -18.14
C LEU A 462 8.33 -20.61 -18.79
N ARG A 463 8.33 -19.42 -18.19
CA ARG A 463 7.92 -18.14 -18.81
C ARG A 463 9.04 -17.58 -19.68
#